data_AF-A0A3S1UKM0-F1
#
_entry.id   AF-A0A3S1UKM0-F1
#
_cell.length_a   1.000
_cell.length_b   1.000
_cell.length_c   1.000
_cell.angle_alpha   90.00
_cell.angle_beta   90.00
_cell.angle_gamma   90.00
#
_symmetry.space_group_name_H-M   'P 1'
#
loop_
_entity.id
_entity.type
_entity.pdbx_description
1 polymer ?
#
loop_
_entity_poly.entity_id
_entity_poly.type
_entity_poly.pdbx_seq_one_letter_code
_entity_poly.pdbx_strand_id
1 'polypeptide(L)'
;MSQSPYPAIAAGPPKPSLILRPGQIALPPGMERYTIQGNGAVLIDIEAGDAITVRNVEGGQACELLAWDRTGATDPGIFGEASNSNAAGIKALLIEGDDSLASLRSGLARRQVQLDHAKAVRVFGVTTPAGTEQAFTVARDGAVLIAAPGRPMLVDGHDTATPLTVFVRRATIRPAAKSLLADPLADPVLDLRVHSATAEAYFVRAGDYLQIIDIDGRQCTDFQCFSARKLDRGLDHPLDVTTTRTLMGASYPMPGLHSKYYDQDMEPLVEVVQDTCGRHDAFALACAAKYYDDIGYPGHTNCSENFNGALAGKGVNPRAGWMAINFFFNTAIDAHGVMVSDEPWSRAGDYVLLRA
;
A
#
# COMPACT_ATOMS: atom_id res chain seq x y z
N MET A 1 6.47 33.60 51.07
CA MET A 1 6.49 32.61 49.98
C MET A 1 6.02 33.32 48.73
N SER A 2 6.94 33.61 47.81
CA SER A 2 6.67 34.35 46.56
C SER A 2 5.97 33.43 45.57
N GLN A 3 4.75 33.76 45.14
CA GLN A 3 4.07 33.10 44.03
C GLN A 3 4.51 33.79 42.73
N SER A 4 5.27 33.08 41.91
CA SER A 4 5.68 33.54 40.59
C SER A 4 4.44 33.64 39.67
N PRO A 5 4.28 34.74 38.90
CA PRO A 5 3.15 34.91 37.97
C PRO A 5 3.27 34.08 36.69
N TYR A 6 4.32 33.28 36.53
CA TYR A 6 4.55 32.46 35.33
C TYR A 6 4.04 31.03 35.53
N PRO A 7 3.39 30.44 34.50
CA PRO A 7 2.96 29.03 34.55
C PRO A 7 4.17 28.11 34.70
N ALA A 8 4.01 27.04 35.48
CA ALA A 8 5.05 26.04 35.66
C ALA A 8 5.35 25.37 34.31
N ILE A 9 6.55 25.60 33.77
CA ILE A 9 7.03 24.95 32.56
C ILE A 9 7.42 23.52 32.93
N ALA A 10 6.72 22.53 32.38
CA ALA A 10 7.14 21.14 32.49
C ALA A 10 8.44 20.95 31.70
N ALA A 11 9.52 20.54 32.37
CA ALA A 11 10.78 20.25 31.71
C ALA A 11 10.66 18.95 30.88
N GLY A 12 11.07 19.01 29.61
CA GLY A 12 11.07 17.89 28.67
C GLY A 12 10.65 18.31 27.27
N PRO A 13 10.93 17.49 26.24
CA PRO A 13 10.42 17.75 24.89
C PRO A 13 8.88 17.81 24.93
N PRO A 14 8.25 18.73 24.17
CA PRO A 14 6.80 18.80 24.10
C PRO A 14 6.26 17.44 23.65
N LYS A 15 5.31 16.89 24.42
CA LYS A 15 4.60 15.69 23.98
C LYS A 15 3.79 16.05 22.73
N PRO A 16 3.83 15.23 21.67
CA PRO A 16 3.04 15.49 20.48
C PRO A 16 1.56 15.60 20.85
N SER A 17 0.87 16.59 20.26
CA SER A 17 -0.56 16.77 20.41
C SER A 17 -1.28 15.50 19.97
N LEU A 18 -2.02 14.86 20.88
CA LEU A 18 -2.86 13.72 20.51
C LEU A 18 -4.11 14.28 19.82
N ILE A 19 -4.28 14.02 18.53
CA ILE A 19 -5.51 14.39 17.82
C ILE A 19 -6.60 13.42 18.26
N LEU A 20 -7.47 13.85 19.17
CA LEU A 20 -8.71 13.15 19.46
C LEU A 20 -9.70 13.47 18.33
N ARG A 21 -10.06 12.47 17.53
CA ARG A 21 -11.08 12.57 16.47
C ARG A 21 -12.39 11.89 16.96
N PRO A 22 -13.15 12.50 17.88
CA PRO A 22 -14.42 11.94 18.33
C PRO A 22 -15.35 11.76 17.13
N GLY A 23 -15.88 10.54 16.94
CA GLY A 23 -16.77 10.19 15.83
C GLY A 23 -16.10 9.50 14.63
N GLN A 24 -14.76 9.43 14.55
CA GLN A 24 -14.13 8.44 13.67
C GLN A 24 -14.33 7.05 14.27
N ILE A 25 -14.88 6.12 13.49
CA ILE A 25 -14.93 4.69 13.83
C ILE A 25 -13.49 4.17 13.78
N ALA A 26 -12.72 4.44 14.83
CA ALA A 26 -11.44 3.81 15.05
C ALA A 26 -11.70 2.46 15.70
N LEU A 27 -11.15 1.40 15.12
CA LEU A 27 -11.18 0.09 15.78
C LEU A 27 -10.41 0.18 17.11
N PRO A 28 -10.82 -0.58 18.15
CA PRO A 28 -10.06 -0.65 19.38
C PRO A 28 -8.58 -1.03 19.13
N PRO A 29 -7.64 -0.60 19.99
CA PRO A 29 -6.25 -1.02 19.87
C PRO A 29 -6.12 -2.54 19.74
N GLY A 30 -5.31 -2.99 18.78
CA GLY A 30 -5.11 -4.41 18.48
C GLY A 30 -6.23 -5.06 17.67
N MET A 31 -7.22 -4.31 17.19
CA MET A 31 -8.25 -4.83 16.29
C MET A 31 -8.00 -4.38 14.85
N GLU A 32 -7.86 -5.36 13.97
CA GLU A 32 -7.72 -5.19 12.53
C GLU A 32 -9.03 -5.59 11.83
N ARG A 33 -9.35 -4.95 10.70
CA ARG A 33 -10.49 -5.29 9.87
C ARG A 33 -10.06 -5.45 8.42
N TYR A 34 -10.40 -6.59 7.84
CA TYR A 34 -10.18 -6.92 6.44
C TYR A 34 -11.53 -7.10 5.75
N THR A 35 -11.63 -6.65 4.49
CA THR A 35 -12.79 -6.93 3.63
C THR A 35 -12.35 -7.84 2.52
N ILE A 36 -12.93 -9.03 2.45
CA ILE A 36 -12.68 -9.99 1.38
C ILE A 36 -13.82 -9.83 0.38
N GLN A 37 -13.52 -9.33 -0.81
CA GLN A 37 -14.52 -9.21 -1.87
C GLN A 37 -15.01 -10.60 -2.31
N GLY A 38 -16.21 -10.69 -2.90
CA GLY A 38 -16.65 -11.92 -3.53
C GLY A 38 -15.63 -12.39 -4.57
N ASN A 39 -15.30 -13.69 -4.57
CA ASN A 39 -14.17 -14.27 -5.32
C ASN A 39 -12.78 -13.71 -4.95
N GLY A 40 -12.65 -13.10 -3.77
CA GLY A 40 -11.38 -12.63 -3.22
C GLY A 40 -10.83 -13.55 -2.13
N ALA A 41 -9.57 -13.28 -1.76
CA ALA A 41 -8.92 -13.89 -0.61
C ALA A 41 -7.97 -12.90 0.07
N VAL A 42 -7.68 -13.13 1.35
CA VAL A 42 -6.72 -12.35 2.13
C VAL A 42 -5.78 -13.28 2.89
N LEU A 43 -4.49 -12.97 2.88
CA LEU A 43 -3.45 -13.64 3.65
C LEU A 43 -3.15 -12.81 4.90
N ILE A 44 -3.17 -13.45 6.07
CA ILE A 44 -2.94 -12.81 7.36
C ILE A 44 -1.98 -13.67 8.20
N ASP A 45 -0.90 -13.07 8.70
CA ASP A 45 -0.05 -13.70 9.71
C ASP A 45 -0.75 -13.68 11.07
N ILE A 46 -0.68 -14.79 11.80
CA ILE A 46 -1.42 -15.02 13.05
C ILE A 46 -0.50 -15.55 14.15
N GLU A 47 -0.68 -15.04 15.37
CA GLU A 47 0.07 -15.47 16.55
C GLU A 47 -0.85 -16.24 17.52
N ALA A 48 -0.26 -17.15 18.31
CA ALA A 48 -0.99 -17.85 19.35
C ALA A 48 -1.68 -16.86 20.32
N GLY A 49 -2.99 -17.07 20.52
CA GLY A 49 -3.86 -16.21 21.31
C GLY A 49 -4.70 -15.22 20.49
N ASP A 50 -4.36 -14.97 19.22
CA ASP A 50 -5.17 -14.11 18.35
C ASP A 50 -6.60 -14.66 18.21
N ALA A 51 -7.59 -13.77 18.08
CA ALA A 51 -8.97 -14.16 17.82
C ALA A 51 -9.41 -13.64 16.45
N ILE A 52 -9.85 -14.55 15.58
CA ILE A 52 -10.30 -14.24 14.22
C ILE A 52 -11.82 -14.40 14.19
N THR A 53 -12.54 -13.37 13.73
CA THR A 53 -13.99 -13.43 13.54
C THR A 53 -14.30 -13.15 12.08
N VAL A 54 -14.94 -14.11 11.41
CA VAL A 54 -15.44 -13.93 10.05
C VAL A 54 -16.93 -13.62 10.13
N ARG A 55 -17.36 -12.53 9.50
CA ARG A 55 -18.75 -12.12 9.37
C ARG A 55 -19.22 -12.27 7.93
N ASN A 56 -20.30 -13.01 7.77
CA ASN A 56 -21.04 -13.09 6.52
C ASN A 56 -21.93 -11.85 6.38
N VAL A 57 -21.52 -10.85 5.61
CA VAL A 57 -22.17 -9.53 5.59
C VAL A 57 -23.57 -9.62 5.01
N GLU A 58 -23.70 -10.29 3.87
CA GLU A 58 -24.96 -10.36 3.09
C GLU A 58 -25.67 -11.71 3.22
N GLY A 59 -25.04 -12.72 3.83
CA GLY A 59 -25.55 -14.09 3.92
C GLY A 59 -25.20 -14.90 2.67
N GLY A 60 -25.42 -16.21 2.73
CA GLY A 60 -25.22 -17.14 1.61
C GLY A 60 -23.78 -17.35 1.13
N GLN A 61 -22.84 -16.49 1.51
CA GLN A 61 -21.43 -16.60 1.12
C GLN A 61 -20.68 -17.60 1.98
N ALA A 62 -20.16 -18.64 1.35
CA ALA A 62 -19.25 -19.57 2.02
C ALA A 62 -17.88 -18.92 2.27
N CYS A 63 -17.25 -19.31 3.36
CA CYS A 63 -15.90 -18.91 3.72
C CYS A 63 -15.01 -20.15 3.84
N GLU A 64 -13.82 -20.12 3.25
CA GLU A 64 -12.79 -21.14 3.48
C GLU A 64 -11.58 -20.51 4.16
N LEU A 65 -11.13 -21.16 5.24
CA LEU A 65 -9.93 -20.81 6.00
C LEU A 65 -8.91 -21.94 5.83
N LEU A 66 -7.75 -21.59 5.30
CA LEU A 66 -6.60 -22.47 5.16
C LEU A 66 -5.46 -21.92 6.00
N ALA A 67 -5.06 -22.63 7.05
CA ALA A 67 -3.95 -22.22 7.91
C ALA A 67 -2.77 -23.19 7.82
N TRP A 68 -1.57 -22.66 8.00
CA TRP A 68 -0.33 -23.43 8.00
C TRP A 68 0.69 -22.82 8.97
N ASP A 69 1.62 -23.65 9.43
CA ASP A 69 2.77 -23.21 10.20
C ASP A 69 3.99 -22.95 9.28
N ARG A 70 5.16 -22.70 9.87
CA ARG A 70 6.40 -22.42 9.11
C ARG A 70 6.86 -23.56 8.19
N THR A 71 6.32 -24.77 8.33
CA THR A 71 6.64 -25.91 7.46
C THR A 71 5.87 -25.89 6.14
N GLY A 72 4.84 -25.05 6.02
CA GLY A 72 3.94 -25.01 4.86
C GLY A 72 2.88 -26.11 4.85
N ALA A 73 2.89 -27.02 5.83
CA ALA A 73 1.84 -28.04 5.99
C ALA A 73 0.55 -27.40 6.51
N THR A 74 -0.56 -27.64 5.81
CA THR A 74 -1.86 -27.07 6.18
C THR A 74 -2.46 -27.81 7.36
N ASP A 75 -2.84 -27.10 8.41
CA ASP A 75 -3.35 -27.68 9.65
C ASP A 75 -4.44 -26.80 10.30
N PRO A 76 -5.73 -27.20 10.23
CA PRO A 76 -6.82 -26.48 10.88
C PRO A 76 -6.77 -26.56 12.41
N GLY A 77 -5.93 -27.43 12.99
CA GLY A 77 -5.66 -27.47 14.42
C GLY A 77 -5.05 -26.15 14.94
N ILE A 78 -4.54 -25.27 14.07
CA ILE A 78 -4.20 -23.88 14.42
C ILE A 78 -5.41 -23.11 14.97
N PHE A 79 -6.63 -23.43 14.54
CA PHE A 79 -7.87 -22.84 15.06
C PHE A 79 -8.55 -23.67 16.15
N GLY A 80 -7.95 -24.80 16.53
CA GLY A 80 -8.61 -25.80 17.38
C GLY A 80 -9.74 -26.57 16.67
N GLU A 81 -9.80 -26.53 15.34
CA GLU A 81 -10.86 -27.14 14.54
C GLU A 81 -10.40 -28.40 13.82
N ALA A 82 -11.35 -29.30 13.54
CA ALA A 82 -11.13 -30.44 12.66
C ALA A 82 -11.30 -30.02 11.19
N SER A 83 -10.55 -30.65 10.28
CA SER A 83 -10.73 -30.39 8.85
C SER A 83 -12.12 -30.85 8.39
N ASN A 84 -12.84 -29.96 7.70
CA ASN A 84 -14.12 -30.27 7.07
C ASN A 84 -14.15 -29.88 5.57
N SER A 85 -13.04 -29.36 5.04
CA SER A 85 -12.88 -28.98 3.63
C SER A 85 -11.48 -29.32 3.13
N ASN A 86 -11.38 -29.60 1.83
CA ASN A 86 -10.12 -29.80 1.09
C ASN A 86 -9.64 -28.52 0.37
N ALA A 87 -10.18 -27.36 0.76
CA ALA A 87 -9.90 -26.04 0.19
C ALA A 87 -10.27 -25.92 -1.30
N ALA A 88 -11.34 -26.58 -1.76
CA ALA A 88 -11.73 -26.57 -3.17
C ALA A 88 -12.02 -25.16 -3.71
N GLY A 89 -12.61 -24.29 -2.89
CA GLY A 89 -12.88 -22.90 -3.28
C GLY A 89 -11.61 -22.09 -3.44
N ILE A 90 -10.68 -22.20 -2.47
CA ILE A 90 -9.35 -21.57 -2.56
C ILE A 90 -8.59 -22.07 -3.80
N LYS A 91 -8.60 -23.38 -4.05
CA LYS A 91 -7.94 -23.97 -5.23
C LYS A 91 -8.53 -23.44 -6.53
N ALA A 92 -9.86 -23.34 -6.63
CA ALA A 92 -10.53 -22.77 -7.79
C ALA A 92 -10.14 -21.30 -7.99
N LEU A 93 -10.17 -20.48 -6.94
CA LEU A 93 -9.73 -19.08 -7.00
C LEU A 93 -8.28 -18.95 -7.47
N LEU A 94 -7.39 -19.85 -7.02
CA LEU A 94 -5.99 -19.84 -7.44
C LEU A 94 -5.79 -20.27 -8.90
N ILE A 95 -6.72 -21.00 -9.52
CA ILE A 95 -6.62 -21.46 -10.92
C ILE A 95 -7.33 -20.48 -11.86
N GLU A 96 -8.57 -20.12 -11.53
CA GLU A 96 -9.49 -19.31 -12.36
C GLU A 96 -9.37 -17.81 -12.09
N GLY A 97 -8.56 -17.43 -11.10
CA GLY A 97 -8.38 -16.06 -10.65
C GLY A 97 -7.76 -15.12 -11.69
N ASP A 98 -8.14 -13.85 -11.60
CA ASP A 98 -7.59 -12.74 -12.36
C ASP A 98 -6.11 -12.47 -11.99
N ASP A 99 -5.42 -11.60 -12.73
CA ASP A 99 -3.98 -11.30 -12.52
C ASP A 99 -3.65 -10.87 -11.06
N SER A 100 -4.62 -10.29 -10.35
CA SER A 100 -4.49 -9.93 -8.93
C SER A 100 -4.19 -11.11 -7.99
N LEU A 101 -4.55 -12.35 -8.37
CA LEU A 101 -4.30 -13.58 -7.59
C LEU A 101 -2.98 -14.27 -7.96
N ALA A 102 -2.27 -13.80 -8.98
CA ALA A 102 -0.93 -14.29 -9.32
C ALA A 102 0.10 -13.98 -8.22
N SER A 103 -0.04 -12.81 -7.57
CA SER A 103 0.77 -12.43 -6.41
C SER A 103 0.53 -13.37 -5.22
N LEU A 104 -0.73 -13.69 -4.92
CA LEU A 104 -1.11 -14.64 -3.88
C LEU A 104 -0.53 -16.04 -4.17
N ARG A 105 -0.66 -16.53 -5.41
CA ARG A 105 -0.09 -17.82 -5.83
C ARG A 105 1.42 -17.87 -5.61
N SER A 106 2.11 -16.80 -5.99
CA SER A 106 3.56 -16.66 -5.80
C SER A 106 3.93 -16.61 -4.32
N GLY A 107 3.16 -15.90 -3.50
CA GLY A 107 3.34 -15.84 -2.04
C GLY A 107 3.13 -17.19 -1.35
N LEU A 108 2.16 -17.99 -1.79
CA LEU A 108 1.96 -19.36 -1.30
C LEU A 108 3.11 -20.29 -1.72
N ALA A 109 3.58 -20.18 -2.95
CA ALA A 109 4.70 -20.98 -3.46
C ALA A 109 6.01 -20.66 -2.71
N ARG A 110 6.30 -19.37 -2.47
CA ARG A 110 7.45 -18.92 -1.66
C ARG A 110 7.38 -19.44 -0.22
N ARG A 111 6.18 -19.53 0.35
CA ARG A 111 5.91 -20.11 1.69
C ARG A 111 5.81 -21.65 1.69
N GLN A 112 6.01 -22.31 0.54
CA GLN A 112 5.95 -23.76 0.38
C GLN A 112 4.64 -24.39 0.87
N VAL A 113 3.52 -23.68 0.71
CA VAL A 113 2.21 -24.14 1.19
C VAL A 113 1.73 -25.37 0.39
N GLN A 114 1.43 -26.46 1.08
CA GLN A 114 1.05 -27.73 0.48
C GLN A 114 -0.44 -27.77 0.13
N LEU A 115 -0.79 -27.41 -1.11
CA LEU A 115 -2.18 -27.37 -1.56
C LEU A 115 -2.73 -28.74 -2.00
N ASP A 116 -1.89 -29.67 -2.45
CA ASP A 116 -2.33 -30.97 -2.99
C ASP A 116 -3.15 -31.77 -1.97
N HIS A 117 -2.73 -31.74 -0.70
CA HIS A 117 -3.40 -32.39 0.43
C HIS A 117 -3.92 -31.38 1.47
N ALA A 118 -4.40 -30.23 1.00
CA ALA A 118 -4.89 -29.15 1.84
C ALA A 118 -5.99 -29.60 2.82
N LYS A 119 -5.79 -29.29 4.10
CA LYS A 119 -6.78 -29.42 5.17
C LYS A 119 -7.26 -28.02 5.55
N ALA A 120 -8.53 -27.73 5.31
CA ALA A 120 -9.14 -26.44 5.57
C ALA A 120 -10.37 -26.56 6.47
N VAL A 121 -10.81 -25.39 6.96
CA VAL A 121 -12.10 -25.18 7.61
C VAL A 121 -12.98 -24.38 6.66
N ARG A 122 -14.15 -24.91 6.32
CA ARG A 122 -15.21 -24.18 5.62
C ARG A 122 -16.31 -23.84 6.59
N VAL A 123 -16.71 -22.57 6.58
CA VAL A 123 -17.82 -22.06 7.38
C VAL A 123 -18.80 -21.32 6.50
N PHE A 124 -20.06 -21.30 6.97
CA PHE A 124 -21.21 -20.81 6.24
C PHE A 124 -21.57 -21.64 5.00
N GLY A 125 -22.86 -21.61 4.66
CA GLY A 125 -23.43 -22.21 3.46
C GLY A 125 -24.41 -21.26 2.80
N VAL A 126 -25.00 -21.71 1.70
CA VAL A 126 -25.96 -20.91 0.91
C VAL A 126 -27.20 -20.47 1.69
N THR A 127 -27.53 -21.15 2.78
CA THR A 127 -28.65 -20.83 3.67
C THR A 127 -28.25 -20.01 4.90
N THR A 128 -26.98 -19.65 5.05
CA THR A 128 -26.52 -18.87 6.20
C THR A 128 -27.09 -17.46 6.16
N PRO A 129 -27.77 -16.99 7.23
CA PRO A 129 -28.33 -15.65 7.29
C PRO A 129 -27.28 -14.54 7.23
N ALA A 130 -27.67 -13.39 6.71
CA ALA A 130 -26.87 -12.17 6.76
C ALA A 130 -26.52 -11.77 8.19
N GLY A 131 -25.29 -11.29 8.39
CA GLY A 131 -24.75 -10.91 9.70
C GLY A 131 -24.28 -12.07 10.57
N THR A 132 -24.35 -13.33 10.10
CA THR A 132 -23.84 -14.47 10.88
C THR A 132 -22.33 -14.36 11.04
N GLU A 133 -21.83 -14.59 12.25
CA GLU A 133 -20.42 -14.53 12.60
C GLU A 133 -19.91 -15.90 13.07
N GLN A 134 -18.67 -16.22 12.73
CA GLN A 134 -17.94 -17.37 13.26
C GLN A 134 -16.60 -16.88 13.80
N ALA A 135 -16.31 -17.22 15.05
CA ALA A 135 -15.07 -16.88 15.73
C ALA A 135 -14.16 -18.11 15.89
N PHE A 136 -12.86 -17.87 15.83
CA PHE A 136 -11.79 -18.85 16.02
C PHE A 136 -10.74 -18.26 16.96
N THR A 137 -10.17 -19.11 17.80
CA THR A 137 -9.01 -18.76 18.64
C THR A 137 -7.78 -19.44 18.07
N VAL A 138 -6.75 -18.67 17.80
CA VAL A 138 -5.49 -19.17 17.25
C VAL A 138 -4.70 -19.85 18.36
N ALA A 139 -4.48 -21.15 18.25
CA ALA A 139 -3.77 -21.95 19.24
C ALA A 139 -2.24 -21.92 19.05
N ARG A 140 -1.76 -21.66 17.84
CA ARG A 140 -0.33 -21.67 17.46
C ARG A 140 -0.03 -20.63 16.39
N ASP A 141 1.21 -20.15 16.39
CA ASP A 141 1.71 -19.22 15.39
C ASP A 141 1.66 -19.82 13.97
N GLY A 142 1.36 -18.99 12.99
CA GLY A 142 1.29 -19.40 11.58
C GLY A 142 0.77 -18.29 10.68
N ALA A 143 0.23 -18.69 9.54
CA ALA A 143 -0.49 -17.80 8.64
C ALA A 143 -1.82 -18.44 8.23
N VAL A 144 -2.78 -17.60 7.85
CA VAL A 144 -4.08 -18.02 7.34
C VAL A 144 -4.41 -17.32 6.03
N LEU A 145 -4.87 -18.10 5.07
CA LEU A 145 -5.57 -17.62 3.89
C LEU A 145 -7.08 -17.78 4.11
N ILE A 146 -7.81 -16.66 4.06
CA ILE A 146 -9.27 -16.63 4.17
C ILE A 146 -9.85 -16.21 2.83
N ALA A 147 -10.78 -16.99 2.29
CA ALA A 147 -11.36 -16.74 0.97
C ALA A 147 -12.89 -16.72 1.01
N ALA A 148 -13.47 -15.92 0.11
CA ALA A 148 -14.91 -15.87 -0.18
C ALA A 148 -15.18 -16.49 -1.56
N PRO A 149 -15.08 -17.83 -1.71
CA PRO A 149 -15.24 -18.48 -3.00
C PRO A 149 -16.68 -18.41 -3.49
N GLY A 150 -16.86 -18.02 -4.74
CA GLY A 150 -18.10 -18.13 -5.50
C GLY A 150 -17.87 -18.92 -6.79
N ARG A 151 -18.97 -19.31 -7.44
CA ARG A 151 -18.93 -19.87 -8.79
C ARG A 151 -19.28 -18.78 -9.80
N PRO A 152 -18.93 -18.95 -11.09
CA PRO A 152 -19.48 -18.11 -12.14
C PRO A 152 -21.01 -18.11 -12.06
N MET A 153 -21.59 -16.92 -11.87
CA MET A 153 -23.03 -16.74 -11.74
C MET A 153 -23.67 -16.83 -13.14
N LEU A 154 -24.72 -17.65 -13.29
CA LEU A 154 -25.59 -17.55 -14.47
C LEU A 154 -26.37 -16.24 -14.42
N VAL A 155 -26.72 -15.68 -15.58
CA VAL A 155 -27.40 -14.38 -15.68
C VAL A 155 -28.73 -14.35 -14.88
N ASP A 156 -29.38 -15.50 -14.73
CA ASP A 156 -30.63 -15.71 -14.01
C ASP A 156 -30.47 -16.42 -12.65
N GLY A 157 -29.23 -16.74 -12.23
CA GLY A 157 -28.97 -17.49 -11.00
C GLY A 157 -29.13 -16.68 -9.72
N HIS A 158 -28.84 -15.36 -9.78
CA HIS A 158 -28.89 -14.43 -8.64
C HIS A 158 -28.09 -14.89 -7.40
N ASP A 159 -27.09 -15.75 -7.58
CA ASP A 159 -26.24 -16.35 -6.54
C ASP A 159 -24.82 -15.75 -6.57
N THR A 160 -24.73 -14.43 -6.77
CA THR A 160 -23.45 -13.71 -6.83
C THR A 160 -22.63 -13.89 -5.56
N ALA A 161 -21.31 -14.02 -5.71
CA ALA A 161 -20.40 -13.98 -4.57
C ALA A 161 -20.48 -12.62 -3.88
N THR A 162 -20.57 -12.62 -2.55
CA THR A 162 -20.73 -11.42 -1.73
C THR A 162 -19.53 -11.24 -0.80
N PRO A 163 -19.26 -10.02 -0.31
CA PRO A 163 -18.10 -9.78 0.54
C PRO A 163 -18.24 -10.39 1.93
N LEU A 164 -17.10 -10.82 2.49
CA LEU A 164 -16.94 -11.17 3.91
C LEU A 164 -16.16 -10.08 4.64
N THR A 165 -16.49 -9.84 5.90
CA THR A 165 -15.67 -9.02 6.78
C THR A 165 -14.92 -9.90 7.77
N VAL A 166 -13.62 -9.74 7.89
CA VAL A 166 -12.79 -10.44 8.89
C VAL A 166 -12.29 -9.43 9.91
N PHE A 167 -12.45 -9.75 11.19
CA PHE A 167 -11.85 -9.05 12.30
C PHE A 167 -10.76 -9.90 12.92
N VAL A 168 -9.60 -9.32 13.16
CA VAL A 168 -8.51 -9.96 13.91
C VAL A 168 -8.26 -9.15 15.16
N ARG A 169 -8.47 -9.77 16.33
CA ARG A 169 -8.11 -9.20 17.62
C ARG A 169 -6.79 -9.80 18.07
N ARG A 170 -5.72 -9.01 18.02
CA ARG A 170 -4.37 -9.39 18.42
C ARG A 170 -4.29 -9.66 19.91
N ALA A 171 -3.72 -10.80 20.31
CA ALA A 171 -3.44 -11.08 21.72
C ALA A 171 -2.33 -10.19 22.27
N THR A 172 -1.31 -9.91 21.46
CA THR A 172 -0.19 -9.05 21.81
C THR A 172 -0.25 -7.76 21.00
N ILE A 173 -0.62 -6.66 21.66
CA ILE A 173 -0.62 -5.34 21.04
C ILE A 173 0.81 -4.80 21.06
N ARG A 174 1.54 -4.98 19.96
CA ARG A 174 2.83 -4.32 19.77
C ARG A 174 2.59 -2.88 19.29
N PRO A 175 3.39 -1.88 19.72
CA PRO A 175 3.39 -0.58 19.03
C PRO A 175 3.64 -0.87 17.55
N ALA A 176 2.83 -0.27 16.67
CA ALA A 176 2.74 -0.60 15.24
C ALA A 176 4.10 -1.06 14.72
N ALA A 177 4.24 -2.38 14.55
CA ALA A 177 5.43 -2.92 13.94
C ALA A 177 5.52 -2.26 12.55
N LYS A 178 6.76 -1.89 12.14
CA LYS A 178 7.05 -1.50 10.75
C LYS A 178 6.22 -2.39 9.85
N SER A 179 5.35 -1.79 9.05
CA SER A 179 4.46 -2.53 8.17
C SER A 179 5.24 -3.64 7.49
N LEU A 180 4.80 -4.89 7.70
CA LEU A 180 5.33 -6.00 6.92
C LEU A 180 4.78 -5.79 5.51
N LEU A 181 5.62 -5.23 4.65
CA LEU A 181 5.31 -5.07 3.23
C LEU A 181 4.84 -6.40 2.67
N ALA A 182 3.85 -6.35 1.78
CA ALA A 182 3.47 -7.51 0.99
C ALA A 182 4.69 -8.05 0.24
N ASP A 183 4.66 -9.34 -0.09
CA ASP A 183 5.71 -9.96 -0.88
C ASP A 183 5.93 -9.18 -2.20
N PRO A 184 7.19 -9.03 -2.65
CA PRO A 184 7.49 -8.39 -3.93
C PRO A 184 6.74 -9.04 -5.09
N LEU A 185 6.23 -8.23 -6.02
CA LEU A 185 5.45 -8.70 -7.18
C LEU A 185 6.26 -9.64 -8.11
N ALA A 186 7.59 -9.50 -8.10
CA ALA A 186 8.55 -10.34 -8.82
C ALA A 186 9.86 -10.41 -8.01
N ASP A 187 10.85 -11.16 -8.48
CA ASP A 187 12.17 -11.17 -7.85
C ASP A 187 12.91 -9.85 -8.14
N PRO A 188 13.26 -9.04 -7.12
CA PRO A 188 13.81 -7.71 -7.35
C PRO A 188 15.25 -7.77 -7.83
N VAL A 189 15.57 -6.98 -8.85
CA VAL A 189 16.96 -6.73 -9.28
C VAL A 189 17.67 -5.81 -8.28
N LEU A 190 16.93 -4.86 -7.71
CA LEU A 190 17.37 -3.93 -6.68
C LEU A 190 16.23 -3.72 -5.68
N ASP A 191 16.55 -3.89 -4.39
CA ASP A 191 15.68 -3.48 -3.28
C ASP A 191 16.41 -2.37 -2.51
N LEU A 192 15.80 -1.19 -2.47
CA LEU A 192 16.41 0.04 -1.98
C LEU A 192 15.45 0.79 -1.07
N ARG A 193 15.86 1.01 0.18
CA ARG A 193 15.14 1.87 1.13
C ARG A 193 15.62 3.32 0.97
N VAL A 194 14.72 4.20 0.54
CA VAL A 194 14.93 5.65 0.69
C VAL A 194 14.59 6.02 2.13
N HIS A 195 15.56 6.56 2.86
CA HIS A 195 15.39 6.92 4.27
C HIS A 195 14.65 8.26 4.41
N SER A 196 14.07 8.49 5.58
CA SER A 196 13.35 9.73 5.86
C SER A 196 14.25 10.94 5.62
N ALA A 197 13.71 11.92 4.89
CA ALA A 197 14.42 13.14 4.51
C ALA A 197 15.72 12.92 3.72
N THR A 198 15.83 11.81 2.98
CA THR A 198 16.92 11.59 2.00
C THR A 198 16.35 11.37 0.59
N ALA A 199 17.23 11.32 -0.41
CA ALA A 199 16.90 10.88 -1.76
C ALA A 199 17.98 9.91 -2.24
N GLU A 200 17.59 9.02 -3.15
CA GLU A 200 18.50 8.06 -3.78
C GLU A 200 18.37 8.15 -5.29
N ALA A 201 19.46 7.89 -6.01
CA ALA A 201 19.48 7.94 -7.47
C ALA A 201 20.19 6.71 -8.05
N TYR A 202 19.45 5.95 -8.84
CA TYR A 202 19.88 4.69 -9.44
C TYR A 202 19.49 4.63 -10.92
N PHE A 203 20.10 3.71 -11.66
CA PHE A 203 19.86 3.52 -13.08
C PHE A 203 18.85 2.40 -13.31
N VAL A 204 17.93 2.61 -14.26
CA VAL A 204 16.93 1.62 -14.67
C VAL A 204 16.98 1.47 -16.18
N ARG A 205 16.92 0.22 -16.67
CA ARG A 205 16.91 -0.07 -18.10
C ARG A 205 15.51 0.04 -18.65
N ALA A 206 15.40 0.43 -19.92
CA ALA A 206 14.13 0.39 -20.64
C ALA A 206 13.52 -1.03 -20.56
N GLY A 207 12.23 -1.10 -20.23
CA GLY A 207 11.49 -2.34 -20.03
C GLY A 207 11.51 -2.89 -18.59
N ASP A 208 12.43 -2.44 -17.73
CA ASP A 208 12.42 -2.80 -16.31
C ASP A 208 11.29 -2.06 -15.58
N TYR A 209 10.85 -2.64 -14.45
CA TYR A 209 9.77 -2.11 -13.63
C TYR A 209 10.32 -1.47 -12.35
N LEU A 210 9.75 -0.34 -11.95
CA LEU A 210 10.07 0.34 -10.69
C LEU A 210 8.83 0.34 -9.81
N GLN A 211 8.92 -0.26 -8.63
CA GLN A 211 7.84 -0.23 -7.65
C GLN A 211 8.20 0.75 -6.54
N ILE A 212 7.46 1.85 -6.42
CA ILE A 212 7.62 2.85 -5.36
C ILE A 212 6.56 2.57 -4.30
N ILE A 213 6.98 2.15 -3.11
CA ILE A 213 6.10 1.66 -2.04
C ILE A 213 6.14 2.64 -0.87
N ASP A 214 4.98 3.09 -0.41
CA ASP A 214 4.83 3.76 0.88
C ASP A 214 4.81 2.71 1.99
N ILE A 215 5.92 2.60 2.71
CA ILE A 215 6.13 1.46 3.60
C ILE A 215 5.26 1.55 4.84
N ASP A 216 5.22 2.72 5.48
CA ASP A 216 4.53 2.90 6.76
C ASP A 216 3.16 3.60 6.57
N GLY A 217 2.83 4.01 5.34
CA GLY A 217 1.64 4.78 5.01
C GLY A 217 1.85 6.26 5.33
N ARG A 218 1.06 7.11 4.66
CA ARG A 218 1.10 8.56 4.80
C ARG A 218 2.45 9.23 4.53
N GLN A 219 3.40 8.53 3.91
CA GLN A 219 4.65 9.12 3.46
C GLN A 219 4.48 9.56 2.00
N CYS A 220 4.62 10.86 1.78
CA CYS A 220 4.70 11.39 0.44
C CYS A 220 6.12 11.26 -0.13
N THR A 221 6.24 11.13 -1.45
CA THR A 221 7.56 11.07 -2.10
C THR A 221 7.60 11.86 -3.40
N ASP A 222 8.65 12.66 -3.56
CA ASP A 222 8.94 13.36 -4.80
C ASP A 222 9.78 12.45 -5.68
N PHE A 223 9.36 12.28 -6.93
CA PHE A 223 10.02 11.44 -7.91
C PHE A 223 10.43 12.24 -9.14
N GLN A 224 11.64 11.96 -9.62
CA GLN A 224 12.24 12.57 -10.80
C GLN A 224 13.00 11.49 -11.58
N CYS A 225 12.91 11.53 -12.91
CA CYS A 225 13.71 10.70 -13.80
C CYS A 225 14.23 11.48 -15.00
N PHE A 226 15.18 10.87 -15.72
CA PHE A 226 15.88 11.44 -16.86
C PHE A 226 16.13 10.35 -17.90
N SER A 227 16.14 10.72 -19.17
CA SER A 227 16.64 9.83 -20.23
C SER A 227 18.15 9.68 -20.07
N ALA A 228 18.64 8.49 -19.72
CA ALA A 228 20.07 8.24 -19.57
C ALA A 228 20.86 8.56 -20.85
N ARG A 229 20.26 8.29 -22.02
CA ARG A 229 20.83 8.62 -23.33
C ARG A 229 20.99 10.13 -23.54
N LYS A 230 20.15 10.95 -22.91
CA LYS A 230 20.27 12.42 -22.95
C LYS A 230 21.36 12.89 -21.98
N LEU A 231 21.42 12.32 -20.77
CA LEU A 231 22.50 12.60 -19.82
C LEU A 231 23.89 12.27 -20.37
N ASP A 232 24.03 11.16 -21.10
CA ASP A 232 25.29 10.79 -21.79
C ASP A 232 25.76 11.84 -22.80
N ARG A 233 24.83 12.65 -23.33
CA ARG A 233 25.10 13.76 -24.25
C ARG A 233 25.21 15.12 -23.54
N GLY A 234 25.18 15.14 -22.21
CA GLY A 234 25.19 16.36 -21.40
C GLY A 234 23.87 17.13 -21.41
N LEU A 235 22.76 16.48 -21.77
CA LEU A 235 21.42 17.07 -21.76
C LEU A 235 20.68 16.62 -20.49
N ASP A 236 20.62 17.49 -19.48
CA ASP A 236 19.95 17.21 -18.21
C ASP A 236 18.47 17.56 -18.23
N HIS A 237 17.74 17.04 -19.21
CA HIS A 237 16.30 17.24 -19.36
C HIS A 237 15.55 16.32 -18.39
N PRO A 238 14.97 16.87 -17.30
CA PRO A 238 14.18 16.08 -16.38
C PRO A 238 12.82 15.73 -16.98
N LEU A 239 12.14 14.76 -16.39
CA LEU A 239 10.68 14.67 -16.43
C LEU A 239 10.07 16.05 -16.20
N ASP A 240 9.22 16.45 -17.14
CA ASP A 240 8.58 17.74 -17.20
C ASP A 240 7.08 17.59 -16.95
N VAL A 241 6.63 18.00 -15.76
CA VAL A 241 5.22 17.91 -15.35
C VAL A 241 4.31 18.79 -16.21
N THR A 242 4.80 19.89 -16.78
CA THR A 242 3.98 20.78 -17.62
C THR A 242 3.69 20.14 -18.97
N THR A 243 4.70 19.57 -19.60
CA THR A 243 4.61 18.78 -20.83
C THR A 243 3.74 17.57 -20.59
N THR A 244 3.97 16.86 -19.48
CA THR A 244 3.14 15.70 -19.10
C THR A 244 1.67 16.07 -18.97
N ARG A 245 1.31 17.09 -18.17
CA ARG A 245 -0.10 17.51 -18.01
C ARG A 245 -0.72 17.94 -19.34
N THR A 246 0.05 18.60 -20.20
CA THR A 246 -0.40 19.03 -21.52
C THR A 246 -0.72 17.85 -22.42
N LEU A 247 0.16 16.86 -22.50
CA LEU A 247 -0.01 15.69 -23.36
C LEU A 247 -1.05 14.71 -22.81
N MET A 248 -1.17 14.59 -21.50
CA MET A 248 -2.09 13.67 -20.84
C MET A 248 -3.49 14.26 -20.64
N GLY A 249 -3.64 15.59 -20.66
CA GLY A 249 -4.91 16.25 -20.39
C GLY A 249 -5.41 16.05 -18.95
N ALA A 250 -4.52 15.70 -18.03
CA ALA A 250 -4.80 15.39 -16.63
C ALA A 250 -3.75 16.00 -15.72
N SER A 251 -4.07 16.20 -14.44
CA SER A 251 -3.15 16.75 -13.44
C SER A 251 -1.94 15.86 -13.18
N TYR A 252 -2.08 14.55 -13.39
CA TYR A 252 -1.04 13.54 -13.35
C TYR A 252 -1.53 12.30 -14.13
N PRO A 253 -0.61 11.54 -14.74
CA PRO A 253 -0.88 10.23 -15.33
C PRO A 253 -1.49 9.22 -14.36
N MET A 254 -2.32 8.34 -14.90
CA MET A 254 -2.95 7.19 -14.23
C MET A 254 -2.83 5.95 -15.13
N PRO A 255 -2.94 4.71 -14.60
CA PRO A 255 -2.93 3.51 -15.44
C PRO A 255 -3.96 3.60 -16.57
N GLY A 256 -3.57 3.22 -17.79
CA GLY A 256 -4.42 3.26 -18.98
C GLY A 256 -3.85 4.14 -20.10
N LEU A 257 -4.72 4.81 -20.86
CA LEU A 257 -4.33 5.55 -22.07
C LEU A 257 -3.44 6.78 -21.77
N HIS A 258 -3.63 7.39 -20.61
CA HIS A 258 -2.94 8.61 -20.18
C HIS A 258 -1.94 8.30 -19.05
N SER A 259 -1.08 7.30 -19.28
CA SER A 259 -0.21 6.69 -18.28
C SER A 259 1.23 7.19 -18.29
N LYS A 260 1.63 8.06 -19.22
CA LYS A 260 3.05 8.37 -19.44
C LYS A 260 3.46 9.72 -18.91
N TYR A 261 4.69 9.77 -18.41
CA TYR A 261 5.39 11.00 -18.10
C TYR A 261 6.42 11.32 -19.18
N TYR A 262 6.64 12.60 -19.43
CA TYR A 262 7.45 13.09 -20.55
C TYR A 262 8.49 14.08 -20.05
N ASP A 263 9.59 14.23 -20.77
CA ASP A 263 10.47 15.40 -20.63
C ASP A 263 10.05 16.57 -21.53
N GLN A 264 10.86 17.63 -21.53
CA GLN A 264 10.64 18.88 -22.26
C GLN A 264 10.63 18.70 -23.79
N ASP A 265 11.24 17.64 -24.31
CA ASP A 265 11.23 17.33 -25.75
C ASP A 265 10.07 16.39 -26.13
N MET A 266 9.14 16.16 -25.20
CA MET A 266 8.04 15.20 -25.34
C MET A 266 8.52 13.75 -25.51
N GLU A 267 9.71 13.40 -25.03
CA GLU A 267 10.16 12.00 -24.96
C GLU A 267 9.47 11.31 -23.78
N PRO A 268 8.76 10.19 -23.98
CA PRO A 268 8.19 9.42 -22.88
C PRO A 268 9.33 8.79 -22.06
N LEU A 269 9.31 9.02 -20.75
CA LEU A 269 10.35 8.54 -19.83
C LEU A 269 9.90 7.29 -19.06
N VAL A 270 8.70 7.31 -18.50
CA VAL A 270 8.14 6.21 -17.72
C VAL A 270 6.63 6.14 -17.91
N GLU A 271 6.07 4.94 -17.77
CA GLU A 271 4.65 4.63 -17.85
C GLU A 271 4.13 4.10 -16.50
N VAL A 272 3.00 4.62 -16.03
CA VAL A 272 2.25 4.10 -14.88
C VAL A 272 1.50 2.83 -15.30
N VAL A 273 1.90 1.71 -14.71
CA VAL A 273 1.29 0.40 -14.96
C VAL A 273 0.20 0.10 -13.94
N GLN A 274 0.45 0.44 -12.68
CA GLN A 274 -0.49 0.23 -11.58
C GLN A 274 -0.31 1.29 -10.50
N ASP A 275 -1.41 1.66 -9.85
CA ASP A 275 -1.44 2.61 -8.73
C ASP A 275 -2.52 2.16 -7.74
N THR A 276 -2.14 1.92 -6.49
CA THR A 276 -3.06 1.49 -5.43
C THR A 276 -3.56 2.64 -4.56
N CYS A 277 -2.99 3.84 -4.68
CA CYS A 277 -3.38 5.02 -3.93
C CYS A 277 -4.42 5.87 -4.70
N GLY A 278 -4.17 6.12 -6.00
CA GLY A 278 -5.05 6.92 -6.86
C GLY A 278 -5.00 8.42 -6.60
N ARG A 279 -4.00 8.90 -5.85
CA ARG A 279 -3.90 10.30 -5.40
C ARG A 279 -2.46 10.77 -5.31
N HIS A 280 -2.14 11.72 -6.18
CA HIS A 280 -0.81 12.27 -6.39
C HIS A 280 -0.93 13.74 -6.76
N ASP A 281 0.21 14.39 -6.97
CA ASP A 281 0.24 15.63 -7.73
C ASP A 281 1.45 15.70 -8.68
N ALA A 282 1.26 16.44 -9.78
CA ALA A 282 2.33 16.74 -10.72
C ALA A 282 2.13 18.19 -11.19
N PHE A 283 1.95 19.12 -10.25
CA PHE A 283 1.80 20.55 -10.54
C PHE A 283 2.54 21.46 -9.55
N ALA A 284 2.90 20.95 -8.37
CA ALA A 284 3.75 21.65 -7.41
C ALA A 284 5.23 21.28 -7.61
N LEU A 285 6.11 22.06 -6.99
CA LEU A 285 7.53 21.71 -6.88
C LEU A 285 7.74 20.82 -5.66
N ALA A 286 8.78 20.00 -5.71
CA ALA A 286 9.37 19.41 -4.53
C ALA A 286 9.74 20.52 -3.52
N CYS A 287 9.65 20.25 -2.22
CA CYS A 287 9.94 21.28 -1.24
C CYS A 287 11.40 21.78 -1.37
N ALA A 288 11.60 23.06 -1.10
CA ALA A 288 12.88 23.75 -1.31
C ALA A 288 13.17 24.67 -0.12
N ALA A 289 14.44 25.06 0.07
CA ALA A 289 14.88 25.95 1.14
C ALA A 289 13.99 27.19 1.26
N LYS A 290 13.67 27.84 0.12
CA LYS A 290 12.82 29.02 0.08
C LYS A 290 11.47 28.84 0.79
N TYR A 291 10.82 27.69 0.63
CA TYR A 291 9.54 27.42 1.27
C TYR A 291 9.68 27.51 2.79
N TYR A 292 10.68 26.83 3.35
CA TYR A 292 10.93 26.79 4.78
C TYR A 292 11.47 28.09 5.34
N ASP A 293 12.35 28.77 4.60
CA ASP A 293 12.88 30.09 4.98
C ASP A 293 11.75 31.10 5.17
N ASP A 294 10.80 31.16 4.23
CA ASP A 294 9.67 32.10 4.25
C ASP A 294 8.69 31.83 5.40
N ILE A 295 8.55 30.57 5.84
CA ILE A 295 7.70 30.18 6.98
C ILE A 295 8.45 30.14 8.32
N GLY A 296 9.71 30.59 8.36
CA GLY A 296 10.48 30.78 9.59
C GLY A 296 11.29 29.57 10.07
N TYR A 297 11.58 28.60 9.18
CA TYR A 297 12.37 27.40 9.47
C TYR A 297 13.63 27.29 8.60
N PRO A 298 14.57 28.25 8.68
CA PRO A 298 15.76 28.24 7.84
C PRO A 298 16.67 27.03 8.13
N GLY A 299 17.29 26.50 7.06
CA GLY A 299 18.18 25.33 7.13
C GLY A 299 17.47 23.98 7.28
N HIS A 300 16.15 23.95 7.08
CA HIS A 300 15.37 22.72 7.11
C HIS A 300 15.71 21.82 5.91
N THR A 301 15.91 20.52 6.16
CA THR A 301 16.12 19.52 5.11
C THR A 301 14.95 19.53 4.12
N ASN A 302 15.24 19.52 2.82
CA ASN A 302 14.22 19.64 1.79
C ASN A 302 14.54 18.75 0.58
N CYS A 303 13.50 18.37 -0.17
CA CYS A 303 13.61 17.44 -1.28
C CYS A 303 14.45 17.98 -2.44
N SER A 304 14.44 19.29 -2.68
CA SER A 304 15.25 19.89 -3.75
C SER A 304 16.76 19.78 -3.47
N GLU A 305 17.18 20.00 -2.24
CA GLU A 305 18.56 19.74 -1.82
C GLU A 305 18.90 18.25 -1.81
N ASN A 306 17.98 17.40 -1.38
CA ASN A 306 18.16 15.96 -1.43
C ASN A 306 18.40 15.46 -2.86
N PHE A 307 17.64 15.97 -3.85
CA PHE A 307 17.88 15.67 -5.26
C PHE A 307 19.24 16.17 -5.73
N ASN A 308 19.62 17.40 -5.40
CA ASN A 308 20.94 17.93 -5.78
C ASN A 308 22.07 17.05 -5.22
N GLY A 309 21.93 16.57 -3.98
CA GLY A 309 22.89 15.65 -3.36
C GLY A 309 22.92 14.28 -4.06
N ALA A 310 21.77 13.66 -4.27
CA ALA A 310 21.66 12.33 -4.88
C ALA A 310 22.11 12.31 -6.36
N LEU A 311 21.93 13.42 -7.08
CA LEU A 311 22.27 13.56 -8.50
C LEU A 311 23.68 14.13 -8.73
N ALA A 312 24.38 14.53 -7.67
CA ALA A 312 25.74 15.04 -7.77
C ALA A 312 26.67 14.02 -8.48
N GLY A 313 27.42 14.50 -9.48
CA GLY A 313 28.33 13.66 -10.26
C GLY A 313 27.66 12.78 -11.32
N LYS A 314 26.33 12.86 -11.50
CA LYS A 314 25.58 12.10 -12.53
C LYS A 314 25.26 12.89 -13.79
N GLY A 315 25.99 13.99 -14.03
CA GLY A 315 25.77 14.84 -15.21
C GLY A 315 24.51 15.72 -15.14
N VAL A 316 23.95 15.91 -13.93
CA VAL A 316 22.75 16.71 -13.70
C VAL A 316 23.11 18.00 -12.97
N ASN A 317 22.62 19.14 -13.46
CA ASN A 317 22.87 20.43 -12.82
C ASN A 317 22.01 20.61 -11.57
N PRO A 318 22.54 21.24 -10.50
CA PRO A 318 21.75 21.55 -9.31
C PRO A 318 20.67 22.58 -9.62
N ARG A 319 19.51 22.47 -8.95
CA ARG A 319 18.38 23.39 -9.10
C ARG A 319 17.93 23.90 -7.72
N ALA A 320 17.48 25.16 -7.68
CA ALA A 320 16.96 25.76 -6.45
C ALA A 320 15.60 25.18 -6.02
N GLY A 321 14.82 24.72 -6.99
CA GLY A 321 13.56 24.01 -6.79
C GLY A 321 13.38 23.00 -7.91
N TRP A 322 12.97 21.80 -7.56
CA TRP A 322 12.73 20.74 -8.53
C TRP A 322 11.24 20.61 -8.82
N MET A 323 10.90 20.56 -10.10
CA MET A 323 9.65 19.95 -10.51
C MET A 323 9.74 18.44 -10.25
N ALA A 324 8.65 17.83 -9.80
CA ALA A 324 8.63 16.41 -9.50
C ALA A 324 7.22 15.86 -9.66
N ILE A 325 7.14 14.53 -9.79
CA ILE A 325 5.90 13.83 -9.51
C ILE A 325 5.86 13.61 -8.01
N ASN A 326 4.84 14.14 -7.36
CA ASN A 326 4.69 14.09 -5.93
C ASN A 326 3.72 12.93 -5.63
N PHE A 327 4.27 11.72 -5.55
CA PHE A 327 3.47 10.53 -5.29
C PHE A 327 2.91 10.54 -3.85
N PHE A 328 1.67 10.07 -3.69
CA PHE A 328 0.91 9.96 -2.44
C PHE A 328 0.46 11.31 -1.83
N PHE A 329 0.87 12.44 -2.40
CA PHE A 329 0.37 13.75 -1.98
C PHE A 329 -1.13 13.88 -2.24
N ASN A 330 -1.86 14.27 -1.19
CA ASN A 330 -3.25 14.68 -1.29
C ASN A 330 -3.35 16.20 -1.42
N THR A 331 -2.90 16.72 -2.57
CA THR A 331 -3.04 18.13 -2.93
C THR A 331 -4.03 18.29 -4.08
N ALA A 332 -4.68 19.45 -4.15
CA ALA A 332 -5.60 19.79 -5.24
C ALA A 332 -5.58 21.27 -5.53
N ILE A 333 -6.05 21.63 -6.73
CA ILE A 333 -6.48 22.98 -7.04
C ILE A 333 -8.00 22.98 -6.96
N ASP A 334 -8.56 23.80 -6.06
CA ASP A 334 -10.01 23.89 -5.89
C ASP A 334 -10.70 24.72 -6.99
N ALA A 335 -12.02 24.86 -6.92
CA ALA A 335 -12.81 25.63 -7.88
C ALA A 335 -12.49 27.14 -7.88
N HIS A 336 -11.79 27.64 -6.87
CA HIS A 336 -11.32 29.03 -6.77
C HIS A 336 -9.88 29.21 -7.26
N GLY A 337 -9.23 28.14 -7.71
CA GLY A 337 -7.83 28.17 -8.13
C GLY A 337 -6.83 28.14 -6.96
N VAL A 338 -7.29 27.78 -5.76
CA VAL A 338 -6.43 27.70 -4.58
C VAL A 338 -5.82 26.31 -4.49
N MET A 339 -4.51 26.27 -4.26
CA MET A 339 -3.81 25.03 -3.93
C MET A 339 -4.09 24.66 -2.48
N VAL A 340 -4.72 23.50 -2.28
CA VAL A 340 -5.01 22.93 -0.97
C VAL A 340 -4.21 21.65 -0.76
N SER A 341 -3.89 21.35 0.50
CA SER A 341 -3.22 20.12 0.91
C SER A 341 -3.95 19.53 2.10
N ASP A 342 -4.04 18.21 2.14
CA ASP A 342 -4.62 17.45 3.24
C ASP A 342 -3.80 16.17 3.49
N GLU A 343 -4.18 15.37 4.49
CA GLU A 343 -3.50 14.13 4.86
C GLU A 343 -3.47 13.17 3.65
N PRO A 344 -2.29 12.57 3.35
CA PRO A 344 -2.16 11.57 2.30
C PRO A 344 -3.15 10.42 2.44
N TRP A 345 -3.62 9.89 1.31
CA TRP A 345 -4.53 8.74 1.29
C TRP A 345 -3.79 7.40 1.41
N SER A 346 -2.48 7.39 1.15
CA SER A 346 -1.67 6.18 1.15
C SER A 346 -1.73 5.47 2.49
N ARG A 347 -1.92 4.16 2.41
CA ARG A 347 -1.81 3.21 3.49
C ARG A 347 -0.47 2.50 3.39
N ALA A 348 -0.07 1.88 4.49
CA ALA A 348 1.13 1.07 4.51
C ALA A 348 1.06 -0.04 3.46
N GLY A 349 2.07 -0.12 2.59
CA GLY A 349 2.13 -1.03 1.45
C GLY A 349 1.48 -0.53 0.16
N ASP A 350 0.85 0.65 0.14
CA ASP A 350 0.40 1.25 -1.11
C ASP A 350 1.58 1.56 -2.02
N TYR A 351 1.41 1.42 -3.33
CA TYR A 351 2.49 1.59 -4.28
C TYR A 351 2.03 2.13 -5.63
N VAL A 352 3.00 2.70 -6.34
CA VAL A 352 2.92 2.99 -7.77
C VAL A 352 3.94 2.11 -8.50
N LEU A 353 3.48 1.40 -9.52
CA LEU A 353 4.31 0.58 -10.40
C LEU A 353 4.52 1.31 -11.71
N LEU A 354 5.77 1.61 -12.02
CA LEU A 354 6.20 2.25 -13.25
C LEU A 354 6.94 1.27 -14.14
N ARG A 355 6.92 1.51 -15.45
CA ARG A 355 7.75 0.84 -16.45
C ARG A 355 8.63 1.89 -17.16
N ALA A 356 9.93 1.62 -17.21
CA ALA A 356 10.92 2.45 -17.92
C ALA A 356 10.96 2.21 -19.43
#